data_AF-A0A973WNU7-F1
#
_entry.id   AF-A0A973WNU7-F1
#
_cell.length_a   1.000
_cell.length_b   1.000
_cell.length_c   1.000
_cell.angle_alpha   90.00
_cell.angle_beta   90.00
_cell.angle_gamma   90.00
#
_symmetry.space_group_name_H-M   'P 1'
#
loop_
_entity.id
_entity.type
_entity.pdbx_description
1 polymer ?
#
loop_
_entity_poly.entity_id
_entity_poly.type
_entity_poly.pdbx_seq_one_letter_code
_entity_poly.pdbx_strand_id
1 'polypeptide(L)'
;MGSLFSAFKALKRVVSGQVIERIDTPMNGGFTTISLRLKQESSSGDYYVVLAELSSGNYQYAAFTKEEFGEFSDAVSRIQKLLREHNL
;
A
#
# COMPACT_ATOMS: atom_id res chain seq x y z
N MET A 1 -20.58 -8.70 -13.20
CA MET A 1 -19.38 -8.98 -14.01
C MET A 1 -18.43 -7.78 -14.00
N GLY A 2 -17.67 -7.56 -12.91
CA GLY A 2 -16.82 -6.36 -12.79
C GLY A 2 -15.69 -6.42 -11.75
N SER A 3 -15.36 -7.61 -11.23
CA SER A 3 -14.37 -7.77 -10.16
C SER A 3 -12.96 -8.04 -10.70
N LEU A 4 -12.82 -8.99 -11.64
CA LEU A 4 -11.50 -9.37 -12.17
C LEU A 4 -10.84 -8.29 -13.02
N PHE A 5 -11.56 -7.55 -13.87
CA PHE A 5 -10.96 -6.54 -14.75
C PHE A 5 -10.43 -5.32 -13.96
N SER A 6 -11.16 -4.91 -12.93
CA SER A 6 -10.77 -3.83 -12.01
C SER A 6 -9.58 -4.25 -11.15
N ALA A 7 -9.60 -5.48 -10.63
CA ALA A 7 -8.47 -6.07 -9.92
C ALA A 7 -7.23 -6.22 -10.83
N PHE A 8 -7.39 -6.60 -12.11
CA PHE A 8 -6.28 -6.72 -13.07
C PHE A 8 -5.70 -5.36 -13.47
N LYS A 9 -6.53 -4.31 -13.56
CA LYS A 9 -6.07 -2.92 -13.79
C LYS A 9 -5.35 -2.34 -12.57
N ALA A 10 -5.82 -2.67 -11.35
CA ALA A 10 -5.14 -2.36 -10.11
C ALA A 10 -3.79 -3.11 -10.02
N LEU A 11 -3.74 -4.40 -10.38
CA LEU A 11 -2.50 -5.18 -10.47
C LEU A 11 -1.52 -4.60 -11.50
N LYS A 12 -2.01 -4.12 -12.65
CA LYS A 12 -1.15 -3.49 -13.66
C LYS A 12 -0.49 -2.20 -13.13
N ARG A 13 -1.20 -1.42 -12.30
CA ARG A 13 -0.65 -0.24 -11.61
C ARG A 13 0.35 -0.58 -10.50
N VAL A 14 0.22 -1.72 -9.83
CA VAL A 14 1.25 -2.19 -8.89
C VAL A 14 2.60 -2.36 -9.60
N VAL A 15 2.58 -2.84 -10.84
CA VAL A 15 3.79 -3.16 -11.62
C VAL A 15 4.31 -1.98 -12.44
N SER A 16 3.44 -1.13 -13.01
CA SER A 16 3.85 0.05 -13.82
C SER A 16 4.40 1.19 -12.96
N GLY A 17 5.03 2.21 -13.54
CA GLY A 17 5.47 3.41 -12.82
C GLY A 17 6.74 3.26 -11.97
N GLN A 18 7.43 4.39 -11.80
CA GLN A 18 8.66 4.49 -11.02
C GLN A 18 8.37 4.61 -9.53
N VAL A 19 9.18 3.95 -8.69
CA VAL A 19 9.14 4.15 -7.23
C VAL A 19 9.92 5.42 -6.92
N ILE A 20 9.23 6.41 -6.36
CA ILE A 20 9.81 7.68 -5.94
C ILE A 20 10.35 7.56 -4.52
N GLU A 21 9.56 6.95 -3.65
CA GLU A 21 9.91 6.75 -2.26
C GLU A 21 9.36 5.41 -1.76
N ARG A 22 10.07 4.82 -0.79
CA ARG A 22 9.71 3.56 -0.17
C ARG A 22 10.02 3.62 1.31
N ILE A 23 9.05 3.20 2.12
CA ILE A 23 9.21 3.01 3.56
C ILE A 23 8.90 1.54 3.85
N ASP A 24 9.90 0.82 4.32
CA ASP A 24 9.80 -0.60 4.65
C ASP A 24 9.73 -0.76 6.18
N THR A 25 8.65 -1.40 6.64
CA THR A 25 8.41 -1.68 8.07
C THR A 25 8.50 -3.19 8.30
N PRO A 26 9.52 -3.69 9.01
CA PRO A 26 9.61 -5.08 9.40
C PRO A 26 8.47 -5.45 10.36
N MET A 27 7.85 -6.60 10.13
CA MET A 27 6.80 -7.20 10.96
C MET A 27 7.12 -8.68 11.20
N ASN A 28 6.35 -9.32 12.09
CA ASN A 28 6.47 -10.75 12.38
C ASN A 28 7.91 -11.18 12.67
N GLY A 29 8.64 -10.43 13.51
CA GLY A 29 10.04 -10.72 13.83
C GLY A 29 11.02 -10.59 12.65
N GLY A 30 10.65 -9.86 11.59
CA GLY A 30 11.47 -9.63 10.40
C GLY A 30 11.18 -10.60 9.24
N PHE A 31 10.30 -11.59 9.41
CA PHE A 31 9.92 -12.53 8.35
C PHE A 31 8.97 -11.93 7.30
N THR A 32 8.29 -10.84 7.66
CA THR A 32 7.38 -10.11 6.78
C THR A 32 7.80 -8.65 6.75
N THR A 33 7.74 -8.00 5.59
CA THR A 33 7.89 -6.55 5.47
C THR A 33 6.63 -5.94 4.89
N ILE A 34 6.07 -4.94 5.57
CA ILE A 34 5.07 -4.06 4.98
C ILE A 34 5.82 -2.90 4.30
N SER A 35 5.71 -2.84 2.98
CA SER A 35 6.41 -1.88 2.13
C SER A 35 5.40 -0.88 1.58
N LEU A 36 5.48 0.37 2.04
CA LEU A 36 4.67 1.47 1.53
C LEU A 36 5.47 2.24 0.49
N ARG A 37 4.91 2.43 -0.70
CA ARG A 37 5.63 2.96 -1.85
C ARG A 37 4.85 4.09 -2.49
N LEU A 38 5.46 5.28 -2.56
CA LEU A 38 4.99 6.34 -3.44
C LEU A 38 5.51 6.06 -4.84
N LYS A 39 4.59 5.95 -5.81
CA LYS A 39 4.93 5.72 -7.21
C LYS A 39 4.39 6.84 -8.08
N GLN A 40 5.06 7.02 -9.21
CA GLN A 40 4.62 7.94 -10.26
C GLN A 40 4.49 7.18 -11.58
N GLU A 41 3.34 7.30 -12.23
CA GLU A 41 3.11 6.70 -13.54
C GLU A 41 3.93 7.43 -14.61
N SER A 42 4.70 6.69 -15.41
CA SER A 42 5.63 7.30 -16.36
C SER A 42 4.93 8.04 -17.51
N SER A 43 3.71 7.63 -17.85
CA SER A 43 2.97 8.20 -19.00
C SER A 43 2.18 9.46 -18.65
N SER A 44 1.54 9.52 -17.48
CA SER A 44 0.72 10.66 -17.05
C SER A 44 1.41 11.56 -16.03
N GLY A 45 2.46 11.08 -15.37
CA GLY A 45 3.08 11.77 -14.23
C GLY A 45 2.23 11.70 -12.95
N ASP A 46 1.12 10.97 -12.96
CA ASP A 46 0.25 10.86 -11.79
C ASP A 46 0.89 10.04 -10.67
N TYR A 47 0.74 10.53 -9.45
CA TYR A 47 1.19 9.84 -8.25
C TYR A 47 0.10 8.93 -7.69
N TYR A 48 0.51 7.77 -7.20
CA TYR A 48 -0.34 6.81 -6.51
C TYR A 48 0.51 6.04 -5.49
N VAL A 49 -0.16 5.33 -4.57
CA VAL A 49 0.51 4.61 -3.48
C VAL A 49 0.29 3.11 -3.64
N VAL A 50 1.33 2.33 -3.36
CA VAL A 50 1.24 0.87 -3.29
C VAL A 50 1.67 0.42 -1.90
N LEU A 51 0.80 -0.33 -1.24
CA LEU A 51 1.12 -1.12 -0.06
C LEU A 51 1.44 -2.55 -0.50
N ALA A 52 2.57 -3.08 -0.06
CA ALA A 52 2.93 -4.47 -0.33
C ALA A 52 3.24 -5.19 0.98
N GLU A 53 2.70 -6.40 1.12
CA GLU A 53 3.18 -7.36 2.11
C GLU A 53 4.18 -8.29 1.43
N LEU A 54 5.41 -8.30 1.94
CA LEU A 54 6.51 -9.09 1.42
C LEU A 54 6.87 -10.18 2.42
N SER A 55 6.37 -11.39 2.18
CA SER A 55 6.71 -12.59 2.94
C SER A 55 7.38 -13.60 1.99
N SER A 56 8.32 -14.40 2.49
CA SER A 56 9.02 -15.39 1.65
C SER A 56 8.02 -16.31 0.94
N GLY A 57 7.99 -16.27 -0.39
CA GLY A 57 7.08 -17.07 -1.23
C GLY A 57 5.63 -16.57 -1.31
N ASN A 58 5.27 -15.47 -0.63
CA ASN A 58 3.94 -14.87 -0.69
C ASN A 58 4.03 -13.35 -0.69
N TYR A 59 3.82 -12.74 -1.86
CA TYR A 59 3.79 -11.29 -2.04
C TYR A 59 2.39 -10.83 -2.39
N GLN A 60 1.86 -9.91 -1.60
CA GLN A 60 0.55 -9.31 -1.79
C GLN A 60 0.68 -7.82 -1.98
N TYR A 61 -0.18 -7.25 -2.81
CA TYR A 61 -0.10 -5.84 -3.19
C TYR A 61 -1.48 -5.22 -3.24
N ALA A 62 -1.60 -4.00 -2.72
CA ALA A 62 -2.76 -3.14 -2.84
C ALA A 62 -2.31 -1.78 -3.39
N ALA A 63 -2.91 -1.35 -4.50
CA ALA A 63 -2.70 0.00 -5.04
C ALA A 63 -3.86 0.90 -4.63
N PHE A 64 -3.54 2.11 -4.20
CA PHE A 64 -4.47 3.14 -3.78
C PHE A 64 -4.37 4.33 -4.73
N THR A 65 -5.50 4.97 -5.04
CA THR A 65 -5.48 6.38 -5.47
C THR A 65 -5.03 7.28 -4.32
N LYS A 66 -4.83 8.58 -4.60
CA LYS A 66 -4.47 9.55 -3.57
C LYS A 66 -5.57 9.66 -2.51
N GLU A 67 -6.83 9.66 -2.94
CA GLU A 67 -8.01 9.78 -2.10
C GLU A 67 -8.17 8.54 -1.22
N GLU A 68 -8.12 7.33 -1.82
CA GLU A 68 -8.20 6.06 -1.08
C GLU A 68 -7.06 5.92 -0.07
N PHE A 69 -5.85 6.39 -0.41
CA PHE A 69 -4.73 6.38 0.52
C PHE A 69 -4.93 7.37 1.69
N GLY A 70 -5.53 8.53 1.43
CA GLY A 70 -5.91 9.48 2.47
C GLY A 70 -6.86 8.86 3.49
N GLU A 71 -7.92 8.20 3.02
CA GLU A 71 -8.88 7.49 3.87
C GLU A 71 -8.23 6.36 4.69
N PHE A 72 -7.32 5.60 4.05
CA PHE A 72 -6.54 4.58 4.75
C PHE A 72 -5.63 5.18 5.84
N SER A 73 -4.96 6.29 5.55
CA SER A 73 -4.09 6.98 6.51
C SER A 73 -4.86 7.52 7.72
N ASP A 74 -6.06 8.04 7.49
CA ASP A 74 -6.97 8.47 8.56
C ASP A 74 -7.40 7.28 9.43
N ALA A 75 -7.70 6.13 8.82
CA ALA A 75 -8.03 4.91 9.54
C ALA A 75 -6.86 4.41 10.41
N VAL A 76 -5.62 4.42 9.87
CA VAL A 76 -4.41 4.07 10.64
C VAL A 76 -4.23 4.99 11.84
N SER A 77 -4.36 6.30 11.62
CA SER A 77 -4.24 7.31 12.69
C SER A 77 -5.30 7.11 13.78
N ARG A 78 -6.53 6.76 13.39
CA ARG A 78 -7.62 6.46 14.33
C ARG A 78 -7.31 5.22 15.17
N ILE A 79 -6.84 4.14 14.57
CA ILE A 79 -6.45 2.94 15.33
C ILE A 79 -5.27 3.24 16.26
N GLN A 80 -4.28 4.00 15.81
CA GLN A 80 -3.14 4.41 16.66
C GLN A 80 -3.61 5.21 17.89
N LYS A 81 -4.57 6.12 17.73
CA LYS A 81 -5.16 6.86 18.83
C LYS A 81 -5.85 5.92 19.84
N LEU A 82 -6.68 5.00 19.35
CA LEU A 82 -7.37 4.02 20.20
C LEU A 82 -6.38 3.14 20.97
N LEU A 83 -5.29 2.69 20.35
CA LEU A 83 -4.26 1.90 21.04
C LEU A 83 -3.65 2.66 22.22
N ARG A 84 -3.35 3.95 22.04
CA ARG A 84 -2.84 4.81 23.12
C ARG A 84 -3.85 5.01 24.25
N GLU A 85 -5.13 5.15 23.91
CA GLU A 85 -6.20 5.30 24.90
C GLU A 85 -6.41 4.03 25.73
N HIS A 86 -6.16 2.86 25.14
CA HIS A 86 -6.33 1.56 25.78
C HIS A 86 -5.05 0.99 26.44
N ASN A 87 -3.91 1.72 26.42
CA ASN A 87 -2.61 1.25 26.93
C ASN A 87 -2.21 -0.15 26.43
N LEU A 88 -2.48 -0.43 25.14
CA LEU A 88 -2.06 -1.66 24.46
C LEU A 88 -0.64 -1.56 23.90
#